data_AF-A0A8J7IUD2-F1
#
_entry.id   AF-A0A8J7IUD2-F1
#
_cell.length_a   1.000
_cell.length_b   1.000
_cell.length_c   1.000
_cell.angle_alpha   90.00
_cell.angle_beta   90.00
_cell.angle_gamma   90.00
#
_symmetry.space_group_name_H-M   'P 1'
#
loop_
_entity.id
_entity.type
_entity.pdbx_description
1 polymer ?
#
loop_
_entity_poly.entity_id
_entity_poly.type
_entity_poly.pdbx_seq_one_letter_code
_entity_poly.pdbx_strand_id
1 'polypeptide(L)'
;MESRTEFNLDNKIQQWKSNLNKKNNLTKSNIIELESHLFDLIDDLGSKGLNEEESFIIAQKRIGKIDDICLEFDKVNTNFSNINKSIPYLKGALIYIAFIALSKLFLLTTLALSQKLSINNITFNTISIILLVFISISFLSTLFFNLNRRKPFLSKLCNINVLVPLIIISSLITFRLSAEIILPGIDASELGNFGFSFSNFAIMETNFAYYKILCGFILLTTSLIFFWRNKKHNKIKQTK
;
A
#
# COMPACT_ATOMS: atom_id res chain seq x y z
N MET A 1 -2.08 21.85 -51.50
CA MET A 1 -0.98 22.40 -50.68
C MET A 1 -1.51 22.49 -49.26
N GLU A 2 -1.15 21.54 -48.41
CA GLU A 2 -1.50 21.58 -46.99
C GLU A 2 -0.58 22.60 -46.28
N SER A 3 -1.18 23.51 -45.50
CA SER A 3 -0.49 24.57 -44.77
C SER A 3 0.40 23.97 -43.67
N ARG A 4 1.73 24.07 -43.82
CA ARG A 4 2.66 23.83 -42.71
C ARG A 4 2.47 24.97 -41.71
N THR A 5 1.86 24.69 -40.56
CA THR A 5 1.88 25.58 -39.40
C THR A 5 3.32 25.95 -39.10
N GLU A 6 3.63 27.25 -39.12
CA GLU A 6 4.93 27.81 -38.78
C GLU A 6 5.37 27.32 -37.40
N PHE A 7 6.61 26.84 -37.29
CA PHE A 7 7.15 26.33 -36.03
C PHE A 7 7.28 27.50 -35.04
N ASN A 8 6.68 27.37 -33.85
CA ASN A 8 6.80 28.35 -32.79
C ASN A 8 7.56 27.72 -31.61
N LEU A 9 8.80 28.20 -31.40
CA LEU A 9 9.72 27.68 -30.41
C LEU A 9 9.17 27.80 -28.98
N ASP A 10 8.64 28.98 -28.62
CA ASP A 10 8.09 29.24 -27.28
C ASP A 10 6.98 28.25 -26.91
N ASN A 11 6.06 28.01 -27.85
CA ASN A 11 4.99 27.04 -27.65
C ASN A 11 5.54 25.61 -27.43
N LYS A 12 6.60 25.22 -28.13
CA LYS A 12 7.22 23.89 -27.98
C LYS A 12 7.95 23.75 -26.65
N ILE A 13 8.65 24.79 -26.20
CA ILE A 13 9.30 24.83 -24.89
C ILE A 13 8.25 24.77 -23.78
N GLN A 14 7.15 25.52 -23.89
CA GLN A 14 6.05 25.46 -22.92
C GLN A 14 5.38 24.09 -22.88
N GLN A 15 5.17 23.45 -24.03
CA GLN A 15 4.65 22.07 -24.10
C GLN A 15 5.61 21.08 -23.42
N TRP A 16 6.91 21.21 -23.67
CA TRP A 16 7.92 20.37 -23.04
C TRP A 16 7.98 20.57 -21.52
N LYS A 17 7.94 21.81 -21.03
CA LYS A 17 7.84 22.13 -19.59
C LYS A 17 6.55 21.61 -18.97
N SER A 18 5.42 21.73 -19.65
CA SER A 18 4.14 21.18 -19.20
C SER A 18 4.22 19.67 -19.04
N ASN A 19 4.90 18.98 -19.96
CA ASN A 19 5.11 17.53 -19.88
C ASN A 19 6.04 17.14 -18.72
N LEU A 20 7.07 17.93 -18.41
CA LEU A 20 7.91 17.73 -17.23
C LEU A 20 7.14 18.00 -15.92
N ASN A 21 6.35 19.06 -15.85
CA ASN A 21 5.54 19.42 -14.68
C ASN A 21 4.47 18.37 -14.34
N LYS A 22 4.00 17.59 -15.33
CA LYS A 22 3.05 16.47 -15.09
C LYS A 22 3.69 15.31 -14.33
N LYS A 23 5.02 15.26 -14.23
CA LYS A 23 5.73 14.20 -13.51
C LYS A 23 5.96 14.65 -12.07
N ASN A 24 5.59 13.81 -11.12
CA ASN A 24 5.62 14.14 -9.68
C ASN A 24 7.04 14.12 -9.06
N ASN A 25 8.08 13.92 -9.87
CA ASN A 25 9.41 13.51 -9.42
C ASN A 25 10.46 14.62 -9.60
N LEU A 26 10.06 15.72 -10.24
CA LEU A 26 10.89 16.91 -10.49
C LEU A 26 10.43 18.07 -9.62
N THR A 27 11.38 18.74 -8.97
CA THR A 27 11.10 20.01 -8.29
C THR A 27 11.02 21.15 -9.31
N LYS A 28 10.39 22.27 -8.93
CA LYS A 28 10.39 23.50 -9.76
C LYS A 28 11.81 23.93 -10.13
N SER A 29 12.76 23.80 -9.19
CA SER A 29 14.17 24.13 -9.44
C SER A 29 14.79 23.25 -10.52
N ASN A 30 14.51 21.94 -10.53
CA ASN A 30 15.03 21.04 -11.56
C ASN A 30 14.49 21.39 -12.95
N ILE A 31 13.22 21.79 -13.04
CA ILE A 31 12.60 22.17 -14.32
C ILE A 31 13.22 23.48 -14.85
N ILE A 32 13.51 24.45 -13.97
CA ILE A 32 14.19 25.70 -14.35
C ILE A 32 15.62 25.42 -14.84
N GLU A 33 16.35 24.53 -14.15
CA GLU A 33 17.71 24.13 -14.55
C GLU A 33 17.71 23.42 -15.93
N LEU A 34 16.80 22.47 -16.13
CA LEU A 34 16.64 21.78 -17.40
C LEU A 34 16.23 22.72 -18.54
N GLU A 35 15.39 23.72 -18.24
CA GLU A 35 15.02 24.77 -19.20
C GLU A 35 16.22 25.64 -19.58
N SER A 36 17.03 26.07 -18.61
CA SER A 36 18.26 26.81 -18.89
C SER A 36 19.19 26.02 -19.81
N HIS A 37 19.42 24.73 -19.51
CA HIS A 37 20.23 23.85 -20.36
C HIS A 37 19.64 23.64 -21.75
N LEU A 38 18.31 23.64 -21.88
CA LEU A 38 17.65 23.54 -23.18
C LEU A 38 17.91 24.79 -24.02
N PHE A 39 17.77 25.97 -23.43
CA PHE A 39 18.08 27.23 -24.11
C PHE A 39 19.55 27.30 -24.54
N ASP A 40 20.48 26.98 -23.63
CA ASP A 40 21.92 26.94 -23.95
C ASP A 40 22.23 26.02 -25.14
N LEU A 41 21.57 24.86 -25.21
CA LEU A 41 21.74 23.91 -26.32
C LEU A 41 21.11 24.40 -27.63
N ILE A 42 19.97 25.08 -27.57
CA ILE A 42 19.32 25.67 -28.75
C ILE A 42 20.20 26.78 -29.31
N ASP A 43 20.72 27.67 -28.47
CA ASP A 43 21.58 28.78 -28.88
C ASP A 43 22.90 28.27 -29.49
N ASP A 44 23.53 27.27 -28.87
CA ASP A 44 24.74 26.62 -29.41
C ASP A 44 24.48 25.99 -30.79
N LEU A 45 23.34 25.32 -30.98
CA LEU A 45 22.96 24.72 -32.25
C LEU A 45 22.61 25.77 -33.32
N GLY A 46 21.91 26.83 -32.93
CA GLY A 46 21.61 27.97 -33.80
C GLY A 46 22.89 28.66 -34.28
N SER A 47 23.87 28.84 -33.39
CA SER A 47 25.19 29.40 -33.75
C SER A 47 25.97 28.54 -34.76
N LYS A 48 25.65 27.24 -34.83
CA LYS A 48 26.21 26.27 -35.79
C LYS A 48 25.42 26.20 -37.10
N GLY A 49 24.42 27.07 -37.28
CA GLY A 49 23.66 27.23 -38.52
C GLY A 49 22.41 26.35 -38.63
N LEU A 50 21.95 25.74 -37.54
CA LEU A 50 20.67 25.02 -37.54
C LEU A 50 19.50 26.00 -37.40
N ASN A 51 18.35 25.66 -37.99
CA ASN A 51 17.13 26.43 -37.77
C ASN A 51 16.53 26.16 -36.37
N GLU A 52 15.55 26.96 -35.94
CA GLU A 52 14.95 26.85 -34.60
C GLU A 52 14.30 25.47 -34.34
N GLU A 53 13.62 24.90 -35.35
CA GLU A 53 12.96 23.60 -35.23
C GLU A 53 13.97 22.47 -35.03
N GLU A 54 15.01 22.44 -35.86
CA GLU A 54 16.09 21.45 -35.80
C GLU A 54 16.88 21.58 -34.49
N SER A 55 17.18 22.81 -34.09
CA SER A 55 17.88 23.11 -32.84
C SER A 55 17.10 22.58 -31.64
N PHE A 56 15.80 22.84 -31.58
CA PHE A 56 14.94 22.34 -30.50
C PHE A 56 14.88 20.80 -30.48
N ILE A 57 14.67 20.15 -31.62
CA ILE A 57 14.54 18.68 -31.70
C ILE A 57 15.84 18.00 -31.24
N ILE A 58 17.00 18.52 -31.65
CA ILE A 58 18.30 17.97 -31.26
C ILE A 58 18.60 18.27 -29.79
N ALA A 59 18.33 19.49 -29.32
CA ALA A 59 18.52 19.88 -27.92
C ALA A 59 17.67 18.99 -26.99
N GLN A 60 16.40 18.77 -27.31
CA GLN A 60 15.53 17.86 -26.55
C GLN A 60 16.08 16.43 -26.53
N LYS A 61 16.60 15.93 -27.66
CA LYS A 61 17.23 14.60 -27.72
C LYS A 61 18.51 14.51 -26.88
N ARG A 62 19.31 15.58 -26.83
CA ARG A 62 20.55 15.64 -26.02
C ARG A 62 20.27 15.68 -24.53
N ILE A 63 19.23 16.41 -24.11
CA ILE A 63 18.76 16.41 -22.72
C ILE A 63 18.25 15.02 -22.31
N GLY A 64 17.64 14.29 -23.24
CA GLY A 64 17.23 12.90 -23.05
C GLY A 64 15.72 12.73 -22.93
N LYS A 65 15.29 11.48 -22.77
CA LYS A 65 13.86 11.18 -22.63
C LYS A 65 13.38 11.61 -21.25
N ILE A 66 12.18 12.17 -21.19
CA ILE A 66 11.54 12.64 -19.95
C ILE A 66 11.55 11.55 -18.87
N ASP A 67 11.27 10.29 -19.23
CA ASP A 67 11.25 9.19 -18.27
C ASP A 67 12.64 8.88 -17.69
N ASP A 68 13.69 8.93 -18.51
CA ASP A 68 15.07 8.69 -18.07
C ASP A 68 15.56 9.82 -17.15
N ILE A 69 15.22 11.07 -17.49
CA ILE A 69 15.51 12.25 -16.67
C ILE A 69 14.81 12.13 -15.30
N CYS A 70 13.53 11.74 -15.28
CA CYS A 70 12.81 11.53 -14.03
C CYS A 70 13.46 10.46 -13.15
N LEU A 71 13.96 9.36 -13.75
CA LEU A 71 14.63 8.29 -13.01
C LEU A 71 15.96 8.73 -12.38
N GLU A 72 16.71 9.61 -13.04
CA GLU A 72 17.96 10.15 -12.47
C GLU A 72 17.68 11.17 -11.37
N PHE A 73 16.73 12.09 -11.57
CA PHE A 73 16.34 13.05 -10.55
C PHE A 73 15.65 12.40 -9.35
N ASP A 74 14.99 11.24 -9.51
CA ASP A 74 14.46 10.42 -8.41
C ASP A 74 15.54 9.98 -7.40
N LYS A 75 16.79 9.81 -7.85
CA LYS A 75 17.90 9.42 -6.97
C LYS A 75 18.38 10.59 -6.12
N VAL A 76 18.33 11.80 -6.67
CA VAL A 76 18.89 13.02 -6.06
C VAL A 76 17.84 13.73 -5.21
N ASN A 77 16.57 13.71 -5.64
CA ASN A 77 15.47 14.29 -4.89
C ASN A 77 15.06 13.36 -3.74
N THR A 78 15.78 13.50 -2.63
CA THR A 78 15.63 12.72 -1.39
C THR A 78 14.19 12.64 -0.88
N ASN A 79 13.43 13.73 -1.00
CA ASN A 79 12.02 13.77 -0.57
C ASN A 79 11.12 12.82 -1.37
N PHE A 80 11.26 12.75 -2.70
CA PHE A 80 10.47 11.85 -3.54
C PHE A 80 10.93 10.39 -3.41
N SER A 81 12.25 10.19 -3.33
CA SER A 81 12.85 8.87 -3.11
C SER A 81 12.35 8.22 -1.81
N ASN A 82 12.26 8.99 -0.72
CA ASN A 82 11.82 8.49 0.58
C ASN A 82 10.33 8.11 0.59
N ILE A 83 9.47 8.89 -0.07
CA ILE A 83 8.03 8.58 -0.19
C ILE A 83 7.83 7.30 -0.99
N ASN A 84 8.42 7.19 -2.19
CA ASN A 84 8.26 5.99 -3.02
C ASN A 84 8.83 4.73 -2.35
N LYS A 85 9.91 4.89 -1.58
CA LYS A 85 10.49 3.80 -0.78
C LYS A 85 9.59 3.37 0.38
N SER A 86 8.83 4.29 0.98
CA SER A 86 7.96 4.01 2.14
C SER A 86 6.58 3.44 1.77
N ILE A 87 6.03 3.77 0.59
CA ILE A 87 4.73 3.28 0.09
C ILE A 87 4.52 1.76 0.26
N PRO A 88 5.44 0.86 -0.14
CA PRO A 88 5.23 -0.58 0.01
C PRO A 88 5.13 -1.02 1.48
N TYR A 89 5.86 -0.37 2.39
CA TYR A 89 5.80 -0.68 3.83
C TYR A 89 4.47 -0.23 4.43
N LEU A 90 4.01 0.98 4.10
CA LEU A 90 2.69 1.48 4.52
C LEU A 90 1.57 0.59 4.00
N LYS A 91 1.65 0.17 2.73
CA LYS A 91 0.68 -0.74 2.13
C LYS A 91 0.65 -2.11 2.84
N GLY A 92 1.82 -2.66 3.17
CA GLY A 92 1.92 -3.91 3.93
C GLY A 92 1.31 -3.80 5.33
N ALA A 93 1.59 -2.71 6.05
CA ALA A 93 1.00 -2.44 7.35
C ALA A 93 -0.53 -2.34 7.28
N LEU A 94 -1.04 -1.64 6.26
CA LEU A 94 -2.48 -1.44 6.06
C LEU A 94 -3.19 -2.76 5.72
N ILE A 95 -2.57 -3.63 4.90
CA ILE A 95 -3.06 -4.98 4.62
C ILE A 95 -3.09 -5.83 5.91
N TYR A 96 -2.07 -5.73 6.78
CA TYR A 96 -2.05 -6.45 8.05
C TYR A 96 -3.16 -5.98 9.01
N ILE A 97 -3.37 -4.65 9.12
CA ILE A 97 -4.44 -4.10 9.96
C ILE A 97 -5.81 -4.58 9.45
N ALA A 98 -6.04 -4.55 8.14
CA ALA A 98 -7.26 -5.07 7.54
C ALA A 98 -7.45 -6.56 7.83
N PHE A 99 -6.39 -7.35 7.76
CA PHE A 99 -6.41 -8.78 8.07
C PHE A 99 -6.80 -9.06 9.53
N ILE A 100 -6.23 -8.32 10.49
CA ILE A 100 -6.57 -8.46 11.91
C ILE A 100 -8.02 -8.04 12.18
N ALA A 101 -8.46 -6.92 11.60
CA ALA A 101 -9.83 -6.44 11.75
C ALA A 101 -10.86 -7.44 11.19
N LEU A 102 -10.58 -8.01 10.02
CA LEU A 102 -11.44 -9.01 9.39
C LEU A 102 -11.45 -10.33 10.17
N SER A 103 -10.29 -10.75 10.71
CA SER A 103 -10.20 -11.94 11.59
C SER A 103 -11.08 -11.78 12.83
N LYS A 104 -11.09 -10.58 13.45
CA LYS A 104 -11.97 -10.28 14.60
C LYS A 104 -13.44 -10.36 14.23
N LEU A 105 -13.81 -9.77 13.09
CA LEU A 105 -15.19 -9.80 12.60
C LEU A 105 -15.66 -11.25 12.41
N PHE A 106 -14.80 -12.08 11.82
CA PHE A 106 -15.11 -13.49 11.56
C PHE A 106 -15.30 -14.29 12.88
N LEU A 107 -14.50 -14.02 13.91
CA LEU A 107 -14.72 -14.61 15.24
C LEU A 107 -16.05 -14.20 15.86
N LEU A 108 -16.41 -12.91 15.82
CA LEU A 108 -17.69 -12.46 16.35
C LEU A 108 -18.88 -13.10 15.62
N THR A 109 -18.79 -13.26 14.29
CA THR A 109 -19.84 -13.99 13.55
C THR A 109 -19.93 -15.46 13.96
N THR A 110 -18.79 -16.09 14.29
CA THR A 110 -18.75 -17.48 14.79
C THR A 110 -19.37 -17.58 16.18
N LEU A 111 -19.11 -16.60 17.06
CA LEU A 111 -19.73 -16.51 18.38
C LEU A 111 -21.25 -16.36 18.28
N ALA A 112 -21.74 -15.45 17.44
CA ALA A 112 -23.17 -15.27 17.22
C ALA A 112 -23.84 -16.54 16.67
N LEU A 113 -23.17 -17.25 15.75
CA LEU A 113 -23.68 -18.52 15.23
C LEU A 113 -23.67 -19.64 16.29
N SER A 114 -22.61 -19.68 17.11
CA SER A 114 -22.47 -20.63 18.21
C SER A 114 -23.59 -20.52 19.24
N GLN A 115 -24.03 -19.30 19.51
CA GLN A 115 -25.16 -19.03 20.42
C GLN A 115 -26.47 -19.55 19.85
N LYS A 116 -26.73 -19.27 18.57
CA LYS A 116 -27.95 -19.74 17.88
C LYS A 116 -28.04 -21.27 17.80
N LEU A 117 -26.90 -21.95 17.75
CA LEU A 117 -26.80 -23.40 17.67
C LEU A 117 -26.60 -24.08 19.04
N SER A 118 -26.63 -23.33 20.15
CA SER A 118 -26.42 -23.83 21.51
C SER A 118 -25.15 -24.68 21.66
N ILE A 119 -24.06 -24.28 21.00
CA ILE A 119 -22.79 -25.02 21.01
C ILE A 119 -22.09 -24.83 22.36
N ASN A 120 -21.59 -25.93 22.92
CA ASN A 120 -20.84 -25.93 24.18
C ASN A 120 -19.57 -25.06 24.09
N ASN A 121 -19.20 -24.44 25.22
CA ASN A 121 -18.05 -23.53 25.33
C ASN A 121 -16.71 -24.16 24.89
N ILE A 122 -16.49 -25.44 25.24
CA ILE A 122 -15.27 -26.19 24.87
C ILE A 122 -15.18 -26.37 23.34
N THR A 123 -16.31 -26.73 22.72
CA THR A 123 -16.41 -26.92 21.28
C THR A 123 -16.21 -25.59 20.54
N PHE A 124 -16.85 -24.52 21.03
CA PHE A 124 -16.67 -23.17 20.50
C PHE A 124 -15.20 -22.70 20.53
N ASN A 125 -14.51 -22.94 21.65
CA ASN A 125 -13.10 -22.59 21.81
C ASN A 125 -12.23 -23.31 20.76
N THR A 126 -12.41 -24.61 20.61
CA THR A 126 -11.70 -25.44 19.64
C THR A 126 -11.94 -24.95 18.21
N ILE A 127 -13.21 -24.70 17.84
CA ILE A 127 -13.57 -24.17 16.53
C ILE A 127 -12.89 -22.83 16.29
N SER A 128 -12.95 -21.90 17.25
CA SER A 128 -12.36 -20.56 17.11
C SER A 128 -10.85 -20.61 16.84
N ILE A 129 -10.12 -21.48 17.53
CA ILE A 129 -8.67 -21.64 17.31
C ILE A 129 -8.39 -22.20 15.92
N ILE A 130 -9.08 -23.27 15.51
CA ILE A 130 -8.92 -23.90 14.18
C ILE A 130 -9.19 -22.88 13.08
N LEU A 131 -10.24 -22.08 13.25
CA LEU A 131 -10.66 -21.06 12.32
C LEU A 131 -9.59 -19.98 12.12
N LEU A 132 -8.99 -19.49 13.21
CA LEU A 132 -7.92 -18.50 13.15
C LEU A 132 -6.69 -19.02 12.43
N VAL A 133 -6.31 -20.28 12.70
CA VAL A 133 -5.21 -20.94 11.99
C VAL A 133 -5.53 -21.05 10.51
N PHE A 134 -6.73 -21.48 10.15
CA PHE A 134 -7.15 -21.59 8.75
C PHE A 134 -7.14 -20.24 8.01
N ILE A 135 -7.67 -19.19 8.64
CA ILE A 135 -7.64 -17.81 8.11
C ILE A 135 -6.20 -17.34 7.89
N SER A 136 -5.30 -17.63 8.83
CA SER A 136 -3.88 -17.28 8.70
C SER A 136 -3.19 -17.98 7.52
N ILE A 137 -3.45 -19.28 7.34
CA ILE A 137 -2.88 -20.06 6.23
C ILE A 137 -3.44 -19.56 4.89
N SER A 138 -4.76 -19.34 4.82
CA SER A 138 -5.42 -18.82 3.63
C SER A 138 -4.85 -17.45 3.22
N PHE A 139 -4.65 -16.56 4.20
CA PHE A 139 -4.07 -15.24 3.98
C PHE A 139 -2.61 -15.32 3.52
N LEU A 140 -1.78 -16.15 4.17
CA LEU A 140 -0.37 -16.32 3.78
C LEU A 140 -0.23 -16.91 2.38
N SER A 141 -1.02 -17.95 2.08
CA SER A 141 -1.10 -18.58 0.76
C SER A 141 -1.46 -17.55 -0.30
N THR A 142 -2.51 -16.77 -0.02
CA THR A 142 -2.98 -15.70 -0.90
C THR A 142 -1.90 -14.64 -1.15
N LEU A 143 -1.20 -14.17 -0.11
CA LEU A 143 -0.07 -13.24 -0.27
C LEU A 143 1.05 -13.84 -1.11
N PHE A 144 1.45 -15.08 -0.84
CA PHE A 144 2.51 -15.77 -1.55
C PHE A 144 2.19 -15.92 -3.06
N PHE A 145 0.98 -16.37 -3.39
CA PHE A 145 0.53 -16.48 -4.77
C PHE A 145 0.42 -15.11 -5.47
N ASN A 146 0.02 -14.06 -4.75
CA ASN A 146 -0.13 -12.73 -5.31
C ASN A 146 1.22 -12.05 -5.58
N LEU A 147 2.24 -12.33 -4.76
CA LEU A 147 3.61 -11.85 -4.95
C LEU A 147 4.32 -12.53 -6.13
N ASN A 148 4.06 -13.82 -6.36
CA ASN A 148 4.73 -14.59 -7.42
C ASN A 148 4.05 -14.49 -8.81
N ARG A 149 2.85 -13.89 -8.91
CA ARG A 149 2.12 -13.80 -10.19
C ARG A 149 2.35 -12.46 -10.89
N ARG A 150 2.54 -12.51 -12.22
CA ARG A 150 2.62 -11.32 -13.10
C ARG A 150 1.34 -10.49 -13.14
N LYS A 151 0.18 -11.12 -12.94
CA LYS A 151 -1.14 -10.45 -12.83
C LYS A 151 -1.76 -10.78 -11.47
N PRO A 152 -1.51 -9.96 -10.44
CA PRO A 152 -2.05 -10.18 -9.11
C PRO A 152 -3.58 -10.17 -9.09
N PHE A 153 -4.19 -11.28 -8.69
CA PHE A 153 -5.65 -11.48 -8.65
C PHE A 153 -6.33 -10.50 -7.68
N LEU A 154 -5.68 -10.19 -6.55
CA LEU A 154 -6.23 -9.32 -5.51
C LEU A 154 -5.64 -7.91 -5.54
N SER A 155 -5.01 -7.51 -6.64
CA SER A 155 -4.47 -6.15 -6.80
C SER A 155 -5.52 -5.06 -6.55
N LYS A 156 -6.77 -5.31 -6.94
CA LYS A 156 -7.91 -4.42 -6.70
C LYS A 156 -8.30 -4.35 -5.23
N LEU A 157 -8.33 -5.48 -4.52
CA LEU A 157 -8.67 -5.51 -3.08
C LEU A 157 -7.57 -4.92 -2.20
N CYS A 158 -6.32 -5.00 -2.64
CA CYS A 158 -5.18 -4.37 -1.98
C CYS A 158 -5.04 -2.88 -2.32
N ASN A 159 -6.03 -2.25 -2.96
CA ASN A 159 -6.01 -0.83 -3.24
C ASN A 159 -6.35 -0.04 -1.96
N ILE A 160 -5.66 1.08 -1.74
CA ILE A 160 -5.83 1.88 -0.52
C ILE A 160 -7.27 2.40 -0.37
N ASN A 161 -7.90 2.75 -1.50
CA ASN A 161 -9.30 3.19 -1.57
C ASN A 161 -10.29 2.10 -1.18
N VAL A 162 -9.88 0.83 -1.13
CA VAL A 162 -10.72 -0.30 -0.70
C VAL A 162 -10.39 -0.71 0.74
N LEU A 163 -9.09 -0.78 1.07
CA LEU A 163 -8.66 -1.25 2.38
C LEU A 163 -9.06 -0.29 3.52
N VAL A 164 -8.92 1.02 3.32
CA VAL A 164 -9.28 2.01 4.36
C VAL A 164 -10.76 1.92 4.75
N PRO A 165 -11.73 2.01 3.82
CA PRO A 165 -13.13 1.86 4.20
C PRO A 165 -13.44 0.47 4.75
N LEU A 166 -12.81 -0.59 4.25
CA LEU A 166 -12.97 -1.94 4.80
C LEU A 166 -12.55 -2.02 6.27
N ILE A 167 -11.42 -1.42 6.64
CA ILE A 167 -10.95 -1.35 8.03
C ILE A 167 -11.96 -0.58 8.88
N ILE A 168 -12.40 0.60 8.42
CA ILE A 168 -13.34 1.45 9.16
C ILE A 168 -14.65 0.72 9.38
N ILE A 169 -15.24 0.14 8.33
CA ILE A 169 -16.52 -0.57 8.38
C ILE A 169 -16.41 -1.80 9.28
N SER A 170 -15.37 -2.62 9.11
CA SER A 170 -15.18 -3.81 9.95
C SER A 170 -14.93 -3.45 11.42
N SER A 171 -14.20 -2.37 11.70
CA SER A 171 -14.01 -1.85 13.06
C SER A 171 -15.31 -1.34 13.66
N LEU A 172 -16.14 -0.65 12.89
CA LEU A 172 -17.42 -0.12 13.36
C LEU A 172 -18.40 -1.26 13.67
N ILE A 173 -18.46 -2.27 12.80
CA ILE A 173 -19.27 -3.49 13.00
C ILE A 173 -18.82 -4.24 14.24
N THR A 174 -17.51 -4.48 14.39
CA THR A 174 -16.98 -5.19 15.58
C THR A 174 -17.24 -4.42 16.87
N PHE A 175 -17.15 -3.10 16.85
CA PHE A 175 -17.51 -2.26 17.99
C PHE A 175 -18.99 -2.41 18.35
N ARG A 176 -19.89 -2.36 17.36
CA ARG A 176 -21.35 -2.53 17.61
C ARG A 176 -21.69 -3.92 18.15
N LEU A 177 -21.19 -4.97 17.50
CA LEU A 177 -21.44 -6.34 17.92
C LEU A 177 -20.85 -6.65 19.31
N SER A 178 -19.70 -6.08 19.66
CA SER A 178 -19.15 -6.22 21.01
C SER A 178 -19.90 -5.39 22.06
N ALA A 179 -20.40 -4.21 21.71
CA ALA A 179 -21.21 -3.39 22.61
C ALA A 179 -22.56 -4.04 22.95
N GLU A 180 -23.21 -4.70 21.99
CA GLU A 180 -24.41 -5.51 22.22
C GLU A 180 -24.16 -6.66 23.21
N ILE A 181 -22.93 -7.17 23.28
CA ILE A 181 -22.52 -8.23 24.21
C ILE A 181 -22.21 -7.68 25.63
N ILE A 182 -21.83 -6.40 25.75
CA ILE A 182 -21.25 -5.83 26.98
C ILE A 182 -22.25 -5.01 27.81
N LEU A 183 -23.39 -4.55 27.27
CA LEU A 183 -24.34 -3.70 28.00
C LEU A 183 -24.95 -4.40 29.25
N PRO A 184 -24.56 -4.00 30.49
CA PRO A 184 -25.01 -4.61 31.72
C PRO A 184 -26.06 -3.68 32.36
N GLY A 185 -27.33 -4.02 32.22
CA GLY A 185 -28.43 -3.30 32.85
C GLY A 185 -29.77 -4.01 32.78
N ILE A 186 -29.77 -5.26 32.31
CA ILE A 186 -30.94 -6.13 32.27
C ILE A 186 -30.60 -7.30 33.19
N ASP A 187 -31.48 -7.56 34.14
CA ASP A 187 -31.29 -8.56 35.19
C ASP A 187 -30.89 -9.92 34.60
N ALA A 188 -29.85 -10.52 35.20
CA ALA A 188 -29.26 -11.79 34.78
C ALA A 188 -30.26 -12.97 34.75
N SER A 189 -31.43 -12.82 35.39
CA SER A 189 -32.53 -13.78 35.38
C SER A 189 -33.34 -13.79 34.08
N GLU A 190 -33.37 -12.71 33.30
CA GLU A 190 -34.07 -12.68 31.99
C GLU A 190 -33.14 -13.04 30.82
N LEU A 191 -31.82 -12.89 31.00
CA LEU A 191 -30.82 -13.20 29.98
C LEU A 191 -30.56 -14.71 29.79
N GLY A 192 -30.95 -15.54 30.75
CA GLY A 192 -30.90 -17.01 30.63
C GLY A 192 -31.69 -17.54 29.43
N ASN A 193 -32.66 -16.78 28.92
CA ASN A 193 -33.45 -17.12 27.73
C ASN A 193 -32.84 -16.64 26.40
N PHE A 194 -31.80 -15.79 26.41
CA PHE A 194 -31.23 -15.19 25.18
C PHE A 194 -29.90 -15.83 24.72
N GLY A 195 -29.40 -16.86 25.41
CA GLY A 195 -28.27 -17.67 24.92
C GLY A 195 -26.89 -16.97 24.86
N PHE A 196 -26.75 -15.75 25.40
CA PHE A 196 -25.48 -15.01 25.42
C PHE A 196 -24.55 -15.49 26.54
N SER A 197 -23.57 -16.33 26.20
CA SER A 197 -22.54 -16.77 27.14
C SER A 197 -21.39 -15.75 27.22
N PHE A 198 -21.38 -14.92 28.27
CA PHE A 198 -20.28 -13.98 28.56
C PHE A 198 -18.92 -14.68 28.67
N SER A 199 -18.92 -15.93 29.17
CA SER A 199 -17.71 -16.75 29.24
C SER A 199 -17.13 -17.07 27.85
N ASN A 200 -17.97 -17.34 26.85
CA ASN A 200 -17.51 -17.58 25.47
C ASN A 200 -16.90 -16.34 24.84
N PHE A 201 -17.48 -15.17 25.11
CA PHE A 201 -16.93 -13.90 24.62
C PHE A 201 -15.55 -13.61 25.24
N ALA A 202 -15.41 -13.78 26.55
CA ALA A 202 -14.12 -13.60 27.23
C ALA A 202 -13.05 -14.56 26.70
N ILE A 203 -13.37 -15.85 26.56
CA ILE A 203 -12.47 -16.86 25.99
C ILE A 203 -12.07 -16.47 24.55
N MET A 204 -13.04 -16.06 23.72
CA MET A 204 -12.78 -15.60 22.35
C MET A 204 -11.81 -14.42 22.31
N GLU A 205 -12.01 -13.38 23.13
CA GLU A 205 -11.12 -12.21 23.18
C GLU A 205 -9.71 -12.60 23.64
N THR A 206 -9.58 -13.53 24.60
CA THR A 206 -8.25 -14.04 25.00
C THR A 206 -7.55 -14.79 23.86
N ASN A 207 -8.26 -15.69 23.15
CA ASN A 207 -7.73 -16.38 21.97
C ASN A 207 -7.31 -15.39 20.88
N PHE A 208 -8.12 -14.36 20.64
CA PHE A 208 -7.82 -13.33 19.66
C PHE A 208 -6.60 -12.48 20.08
N ALA A 209 -6.40 -12.23 21.37
CA ALA A 209 -5.21 -11.57 21.89
C ALA A 209 -3.95 -12.41 21.62
N TYR A 210 -3.97 -13.71 21.95
CA TYR A 210 -2.86 -14.62 21.65
C TYR A 210 -2.56 -14.68 20.15
N TYR A 211 -3.61 -14.77 19.33
CA TYR A 211 -3.50 -14.75 17.88
C TYR A 211 -2.82 -13.48 17.35
N LYS A 212 -3.22 -12.30 17.81
CA LYS A 212 -2.59 -11.03 17.44
C LYS A 212 -1.10 -11.01 17.78
N ILE A 213 -0.73 -11.47 18.98
CA ILE A 213 0.65 -11.55 19.43
C ILE A 213 1.45 -12.50 18.52
N LEU A 214 0.90 -13.67 18.21
CA LEU A 214 1.54 -14.67 17.35
C LEU A 214 1.75 -14.14 15.93
N CYS A 215 0.73 -13.53 15.31
CA CYS A 215 0.86 -12.89 14.00
C CYS A 215 1.89 -11.76 14.02
N GLY A 216 1.90 -10.94 15.08
CA GLY A 216 2.88 -9.87 15.27
C GLY A 216 4.31 -10.42 15.36
N PHE A 217 4.51 -11.52 16.10
CA PHE A 217 5.81 -12.19 16.20
C PHE A 217 6.31 -12.73 14.84
N ILE A 218 5.43 -13.34 14.04
CA ILE A 218 5.75 -13.78 12.68
C ILE A 218 6.17 -12.60 11.80
N LEU A 219 5.47 -11.46 11.88
CA LEU A 219 5.83 -10.26 11.13
C LEU A 219 7.18 -9.67 11.57
N LEU A 220 7.44 -9.64 12.88
CA LEU A 220 8.71 -9.12 13.41
C LEU A 220 9.90 -9.99 12.99
N THR A 221 9.77 -11.32 13.11
CA THR A 221 10.82 -12.26 12.71
C THR A 221 11.10 -12.19 11.21
N THR A 222 10.07 -12.16 10.37
CA THR A 222 10.23 -12.01 8.91
C THR A 222 10.85 -10.65 8.54
N SER A 223 10.41 -9.56 9.19
CA SER A 223 11.00 -8.23 9.01
C SER A 223 12.49 -8.21 9.36
N LEU A 224 12.88 -8.84 10.47
CA LEU A 224 14.26 -8.91 10.94
C LEU A 224 15.14 -9.70 9.97
N ILE A 225 14.66 -10.83 9.45
CA ILE A 225 15.34 -11.62 8.41
C ILE A 225 15.57 -10.77 7.15
N PHE A 226 14.55 -10.07 6.67
CA PHE A 226 14.65 -9.22 5.48
C PHE A 226 15.62 -8.05 5.70
N PHE A 227 15.57 -7.41 6.86
CA PHE A 227 16.48 -6.30 7.21
C PHE A 227 17.95 -6.74 7.15
N TRP A 228 18.29 -7.85 7.78
CA TRP A 228 19.66 -8.38 7.79
C TRP A 228 20.12 -8.83 6.41
N ARG A 229 19.25 -9.48 5.64
CA ARG A 229 19.54 -9.87 4.26
C ARG A 229 19.82 -8.67 3.36
N ASN A 230 19.05 -7.58 3.50
CA ASN A 230 19.25 -6.37 2.71
C ASN A 230 20.52 -5.61 3.12
N LYS A 231 20.80 -5.53 4.42
CA LYS A 231 22.05 -4.94 4.95
C LYS A 231 23.30 -5.65 4.41
N LYS A 232 23.26 -6.98 4.29
CA LYS A 232 24.35 -7.77 3.69
C LYS A 232 24.56 -7.43 2.20
N HIS A 233 23.48 -7.29 1.42
CA HIS A 233 23.58 -6.90 0.01
C HIS A 233 24.15 -5.49 -0.19
N ASN A 234 23.76 -4.52 0.63
CA ASN A 234 24.29 -3.16 0.52
C ASN A 234 25.77 -3.07 0.87
N LYS A 235 26.26 -3.84 1.84
CA LYS A 235 27.70 -3.92 2.15
C LYS A 235 28.53 -4.44 0.96
N ILE A 236 28.03 -5.42 0.21
CA ILE A 236 28.74 -6.01 -0.94
C ILE A 236 28.85 -5.04 -2.12
N LYS A 237 27.89 -4.10 -2.27
CA LYS A 237 27.93 -3.08 -3.34
C LYS A 237 28.94 -1.96 -3.10
N GLN A 238 29.35 -1.71 -1.85
CA GLN A 238 30.31 -0.65 -1.52
C GLN A 238 31.78 -1.10 -1.58
N THR A 239 32.01 -2.40 -1.77
CA THR A 239 33.35 -3.02 -1.81
C THR A 239 33.79 -3.45 -3.21
N LYS A 240 33.09 -2.99 -4.26
CA LYS A 240 33.46 -3.16 -5.68
C LYS A 240 33.55 -1.79 -6.32
#